data_AF-A0A7M2VDM0-F1
#
_entry.id   AF-A0A7M2VDM0-F1
#
_cell.length_a   1.000
_cell.length_b   1.000
_cell.length_c   1.000
_cell.angle_alpha   90.00
_cell.angle_beta   90.00
_cell.angle_gamma   90.00
#
_symmetry.space_group_name_H-M   'P 1'
#
loop_
_entity.id
_entity.type
_entity.pdbx_description
1 polymer ?
#
loop_
_entity_poly.entity_id
_entity_poly.type
_entity_poly.pdbx_seq_one_letter_code
_entity_poly.pdbx_strand_id
1 'polypeptide(L)' 'MSALFLAIPLTLFVLFILPVWLWLHYNNRTSRGELPQSEQQRLVQLTDDARRMRERIQALEDILDAEHPNWRDR' A
#
# COMPACT_ATOMS: atom_id res chain seq x y z
N MET A 1 -24.91 -47.28 -14.88
CA MET A 1 -24.14 -47.69 -13.68
C MET A 1 -22.70 -47.18 -13.70
N SER A 2 -22.00 -47.11 -14.84
CA SER A 2 -20.59 -46.66 -14.94
C SER A 2 -20.36 -45.15 -14.75
N ALA A 3 -21.27 -44.30 -15.22
CA ALA A 3 -21.12 -42.84 -15.11
C ALA A 3 -21.04 -42.34 -13.66
N LEU A 4 -21.71 -43.01 -12.73
CA LEU A 4 -21.69 -42.66 -11.30
C LEU A 4 -20.30 -42.88 -10.68
N PHE A 5 -19.60 -43.96 -11.06
CA PHE A 5 -18.26 -44.26 -10.56
C PHE A 5 -17.19 -43.28 -11.05
N LEU A 6 -17.37 -42.66 -12.22
CA LEU A 6 -16.50 -41.60 -12.71
C LEU A 6 -16.91 -40.21 -12.18
N ALA A 7 -18.21 -39.97 -12.00
CA ALA A 7 -18.73 -38.69 -11.52
C ALA A 7 -18.37 -38.41 -10.06
N ILE A 8 -18.32 -39.43 -9.19
CA ILE A 8 -17.98 -39.27 -7.76
C ILE A 8 -16.55 -38.70 -7.54
N PRO A 9 -15.47 -39.30 -8.08
CA PRO A 9 -14.13 -38.73 -7.92
C PRO A 9 -13.98 -37.38 -8.63
N LEU A 10 -14.64 -37.19 -9.78
CA LEU A 10 -14.62 -35.91 -10.50
C LEU A 10 -15.29 -34.79 -9.71
N THR A 11 -16.43 -35.06 -9.07
CA THR A 11 -17.15 -34.06 -8.25
C THR A 11 -16.36 -33.68 -7.00
N LEU A 12 -15.71 -34.65 -6.33
CA LEU A 12 -14.81 -34.34 -5.21
C LEU A 12 -13.62 -33.48 -5.68
N PHE A 13 -12.99 -33.83 -6.80
CA PHE A 13 -11.89 -33.04 -7.37
C PHE A 13 -12.31 -31.59 -7.60
N VAL A 14 -13.47 -31.38 -8.24
CA VAL A 14 -14.04 -30.05 -8.51
C VAL A 14 -14.38 -29.32 -7.20
N LEU A 15 -14.97 -30.01 -6.22
CA LEU A 15 -15.35 -29.45 -4.92
C LEU A 15 -14.13 -29.01 -4.10
N PHE A 16 -12.97 -29.65 -4.24
CA PHE A 16 -11.76 -29.24 -3.49
C PHE A 16 -10.91 -28.24 -4.26
N ILE A 17 -10.77 -28.40 -5.57
CA ILE A 17 -9.83 -27.59 -6.37
C ILE A 17 -10.40 -26.23 -6.72
N LEU A 18 -11.70 -26.13 -7.02
CA LEU A 18 -12.32 -24.81 -7.26
C LEU A 18 -12.18 -23.88 -6.05
N PRO A 19 -12.49 -24.30 -4.80
CA PRO A 19 -12.31 -23.45 -3.64
C PRO A 19 -10.86 -23.07 -3.37
N VAL A 20 -9.91 -24.01 -3.50
CA VAL A 20 -8.48 -23.71 -3.32
C VAL A 20 -7.98 -22.74 -4.38
N TRP A 21 -8.40 -22.91 -5.64
CA TRP A 21 -8.04 -22.01 -6.74
C TRP A 21 -8.63 -20.62 -6.53
N LEU A 22 -9.91 -20.51 -6.18
CA LEU A 22 -10.54 -19.23 -5.85
C LEU A 22 -9.82 -18.58 -4.67
N TRP A 23 -9.52 -19.32 -3.61
CA TRP A 23 -8.79 -18.77 -2.48
C TRP A 23 -7.42 -18.20 -2.90
N LEU A 24 -6.63 -18.95 -3.69
CA LEU A 24 -5.32 -18.50 -4.17
C LEU A 24 -5.41 -17.32 -5.15
N HIS A 25 -6.38 -17.35 -6.05
CA HIS A 25 -6.62 -16.31 -7.05
C HIS A 25 -7.06 -14.99 -6.41
N TYR A 26 -7.87 -15.05 -5.36
CA TYR A 26 -8.28 -13.87 -4.62
C TYR A 26 -7.19 -13.40 -3.65
N ASN A 27 -6.43 -14.31 -3.04
CA ASN A 27 -5.27 -13.94 -2.21
C ASN A 27 -4.22 -13.15 -3.01
N ASN A 28 -3.93 -13.56 -4.25
CA ASN A 28 -3.01 -12.83 -5.14
C ASN A 28 -3.54 -11.44 -5.56
N ARG A 29 -4.84 -11.18 -5.43
CA ARG A 29 -5.46 -9.87 -5.67
C ARG A 29 -5.46 -9.00 -4.41
N THR A 30 -5.64 -9.59 -3.24
CA THR A 30 -5.58 -8.90 -1.94
C THR A 30 -4.18 -8.40 -1.60
N SER A 31 -3.11 -9.08 -2.06
CA SER A 31 -1.73 -8.57 -1.95
C SER A 31 -1.45 -7.31 -2.80
N ARG A 32 -2.42 -6.79 -3.58
CA ARG A 32 -2.31 -5.44 -4.19
C ARG A 32 -2.77 -4.32 -3.25
N GLY A 33 -3.44 -4.64 -2.14
CA GLY A 33 -3.86 -3.66 -1.13
C GLY A 33 -2.77 -3.37 -0.09
N GLU A 34 -1.78 -4.25 0.03
CA GLU A 34 -0.58 -3.99 0.81
C GLU A 34 0.41 -3.29 -0.10
N LEU A 35 0.73 -2.03 0.22
CA LEU A 35 1.77 -1.29 -0.47
C LEU A 35 3.02 -2.17 -0.52
N PRO A 36 3.58 -2.48 -1.71
CA PRO A 36 4.83 -3.23 -1.80
C PRO A 36 5.86 -2.55 -0.90
N GLN A 37 6.72 -3.33 -0.24
CA GLN A 37 7.65 -2.77 0.76
C GLN A 37 8.48 -1.59 0.23
N SER A 38 8.78 -1.57 -1.07
CA SER A 38 9.42 -0.44 -1.76
C SER A 38 8.60 0.85 -1.74
N GLU A 39 7.28 0.76 -1.87
CA GLU A 39 6.37 1.90 -1.84
C GLU A 39 6.18 2.42 -0.41
N GLN A 40 6.15 1.53 0.59
CA GLN A 40 6.20 1.92 2.00
C GLN A 40 7.50 2.69 2.33
N GLN A 41 8.65 2.18 1.88
CA GLN A 41 9.94 2.86 2.05
C GLN A 41 9.94 4.24 1.37
N ARG A 42 9.34 4.35 0.18
CA ARG A 42 9.23 5.63 -0.53
C ARG A 42 8.36 6.64 0.21
N LEU A 43 7.25 6.21 0.82
CA LEU A 43 6.39 7.07 1.63
C LEU A 43 7.12 7.57 2.89
N VAL A 44 7.89 6.70 3.55
CA VAL A 44 8.73 7.09 4.69
C VAL A 44 9.75 8.16 4.25
N GLN A 45 10.43 7.94 3.13
CA GLN A 45 11.41 8.90 2.61
C GLN A 45 10.78 10.26 2.28
N LEU A 46 9.62 10.27 1.61
CA LEU A 46 8.89 11.50 1.31
C LEU A 46 8.46 12.25 2.58
N THR A 47 8.07 11.51 3.63
CA THR A 47 7.68 12.09 4.91
C THR A 47 8.88 12.74 5.62
N ASP A 48 10.03 12.07 5.59
CA ASP A 48 11.29 12.60 6.13
C ASP A 48 11.75 13.85 5.37
N ASP A 49 11.67 13.83 4.05
CA ASP A 49 12.00 14.99 3.21
C ASP A 49 11.05 16.16 3.50
N ALA A 50 9.75 15.90 3.64
CA ALA A 50 8.77 16.91 4.03
C ALA A 50 9.08 17.51 5.42
N ARG A 51 9.54 16.69 6.37
CA ARG A 51 9.95 17.17 7.70
C ARG A 51 11.16 18.09 7.61
N ARG A 52 12.20 17.70 6.86
CA ARG A 52 13.40 18.51 6.64
C ARG A 52 13.07 19.83 5.96
N MET A 53 12.18 19.82 4.97
CA MET A 53 11.74 21.06 4.31
C MET A 53 11.03 22.00 5.28
N ARG A 54 10.15 21.47 6.15
CA ARG A 54 9.48 22.27 7.18
C ARG A 54 10.47 22.91 8.16
N GLU A 55 11.45 22.13 8.64
CA GLU A 55 12.50 22.64 9.54
C GLU A 55 13.29 23.78 8.88
N ARG A 56 13.61 23.65 7.58
CA ARG A 56 14.30 24.70 6.82
C ARG A 56 13.45 25.94 6.61
N ILE A 57 12.17 25.78 6.28
CA ILE A 57 11.24 26.90 6.13
C ILE A 57 11.14 27.66 7.44
N GLN A 58 11.01 26.96 8.56
CA GLN A 58 10.91 27.59 9.87
C GLN A 58 12.20 28.37 10.23
N ALA A 59 13.37 27.81 9.97
CA ALA A 59 14.63 28.53 10.14
C ALA A 59 14.73 29.78 9.24
N LEU A 60 14.24 29.69 8.00
CA LEU A 60 14.19 30.85 7.10
C LEU A 60 13.18 31.90 7.58
N GLU A 61 12.02 31.49 8.10
CA GLU A 61 11.04 32.39 8.70
C GLU A 61 11.61 33.09 9.93
N ASP A 62 12.35 32.38 10.80
CA ASP A 62 12.99 32.97 11.98
C ASP A 62 14.04 34.03 11.58
N ILE A 63 14.83 33.76 10.54
CA ILE A 63 15.80 34.72 9.99
C ILE A 63 15.08 35.92 9.38
N LEU A 64 14.01 35.68 8.61
CA LEU A 64 13.26 36.72 7.94
C LEU A 64 12.49 37.61 8.93
N ASP A 65 11.99 37.03 10.01
CA ASP A 65 11.39 37.76 11.14
C ASP A 65 12.43 38.65 11.85
N ALA A 66 13.68 38.17 11.98
CA ALA A 66 14.77 38.94 12.57
C ALA A 66 15.26 40.09 11.67
N GLU A 67 15.34 39.89 10.35
CA GLU A 67 15.80 40.91 9.39
C GLU A 67 14.70 41.89 8.94
N HIS A 68 13.45 41.43 8.84
CA HIS A 68 12.36 42.19 8.25
C HIS A 68 11.02 42.07 9.03
N PRO A 69 10.93 42.50 10.29
CA PRO A 69 9.81 42.20 11.21
C PRO A 69 8.38 42.51 10.72
N ASN A 70 8.18 43.33 9.67
CA ASN A 70 6.88 43.64 9.07
C ASN A 70 6.57 42.88 7.76
N TRP A 71 7.33 41.84 7.40
CA TRP A 71 7.15 41.12 6.13
C TRP A 71 5.81 40.36 6.03
N ARG A 72 5.21 40.01 7.18
CA ARG A 72 3.92 39.30 7.28
C ARG A 72 2.67 40.20 7.16
N ASP A 73 2.83 41.53 7.25
CA ASP A 73 1.70 42.50 7.27
C ASP A 73 1.26 42.96 5.87
N ARG A 74 1.70 42.30 4.79
CA ARG A 74 1.33 42.62 3.40
C ARG A 74 0.48 41.55 2.74
#